data_AF-A0A7X6R5E3-F1
#
_entry.id   AF-A0A7X6R5E3-F1
#
_cell.length_a   1.000
_cell.length_b   1.000
_cell.length_c   1.000
_cell.angle_alpha   90.00
_cell.angle_beta   90.00
_cell.angle_gamma   90.00
#
_symmetry.space_group_name_H-M   'P 1'
#
loop_
_entity.id
_entity.type
_entity.pdbx_description
1 polymer ?
#
loop_
_entity_poly.entity_id
_entity_poly.type
_entity_poly.pdbx_seq_one_letter_code
_entity_poly.pdbx_strand_id
1 'polypeptide(L)'
;MQKVIASGNREASSSSSHGATGFGPEAEAEADSRETPAGSGERGASTRPGGREAAVSGDREFDGSERETGAGVGGQFRRQRTALLILGIIGAILIGFAIGVLARIPLNGSTEPDPGPVDVGFSQDMSAHHAQAVEMAGVLLVRSTDTEVRRLAYDILTTQQSQIGRMQGWLQLWGEPAQSVDGFMGWMTEPMGGHDHSGADMPHHSGPVSTMPGMATPAELAALRQATSPKLDTMFLQLMLRHHQGGLSMIDYAAQHADTTAVRTLAETMATTQRGESDLMTTMLTARGAAPLP
;
A
#
# COMPACT_ATOMS: atom_id res chain seq x y z
N MET A 1 -39.93 65.20 32.07
CA MET A 1 -40.19 63.75 32.17
C MET A 1 -38.87 63.14 32.65
N GLN A 2 -38.66 62.67 33.91
CA GLN A 2 -39.49 61.81 34.78
C GLN A 2 -39.59 60.38 34.17
N LYS A 3 -39.23 59.24 34.79
CA LYS A 3 -38.73 58.85 36.15
C LYS A 3 -38.38 57.31 36.12
N VAL A 4 -38.09 56.69 37.28
CA VAL A 4 -38.20 55.22 37.60
C VAL A 4 -36.91 54.41 37.28
N ILE A 5 -36.09 53.91 38.24
CA ILE A 5 -36.25 52.82 39.28
C ILE A 5 -36.11 51.41 38.65
N ALA A 6 -35.47 50.37 39.22
CA ALA A 6 -34.47 50.19 40.30
C ALA A 6 -34.06 48.67 40.40
N SER A 7 -33.08 48.33 41.26
CA SER A 7 -32.77 46.99 41.83
C SER A 7 -32.33 45.85 40.87
N GLY A 8 -31.47 44.89 41.28
CA GLY A 8 -30.68 44.73 42.52
C GLY A 8 -30.47 43.25 42.92
N ASN A 9 -29.36 42.95 43.63
CA ASN A 9 -29.02 41.66 44.30
C ASN A 9 -28.82 40.40 43.40
N ARG A 10 -28.07 39.35 43.76
CA ARG A 10 -27.25 38.96 44.94
C ARG A 10 -26.15 37.95 44.45
N GLU A 11 -24.97 37.83 45.09
CA GLU A 11 -24.58 36.78 46.08
C GLU A 11 -25.01 35.33 45.74
N ALA A 12 -24.22 34.27 45.96
CA ALA A 12 -22.83 34.15 46.42
C ALA A 12 -22.23 32.75 46.10
N SER A 13 -20.95 32.60 46.43
CA SER A 13 -20.08 31.41 46.46
C SER A 13 -20.68 30.07 46.91
N SER A 14 -20.09 28.97 46.42
CA SER A 14 -19.49 27.96 47.32
C SER A 14 -18.50 27.05 46.60
N SER A 15 -17.42 26.67 47.29
CA SER A 15 -16.44 25.67 46.88
C SER A 15 -16.67 24.35 47.62
N SER A 16 -16.30 23.21 47.02
CA SER A 16 -16.07 21.96 47.76
C SER A 16 -15.05 21.08 47.06
N SER A 17 -14.00 20.70 47.80
CA SER A 17 -12.94 19.79 47.42
C SER A 17 -13.07 18.46 48.16
N HIS A 18 -12.89 17.33 47.46
CA HIS A 18 -12.62 15.96 47.98
C HIS A 18 -12.02 15.16 46.79
N GLY A 19 -11.12 14.18 46.91
CA GLY A 19 -10.35 13.66 48.05
C GLY A 19 -10.05 12.14 47.92
N ALA A 20 -8.76 11.74 47.87
CA ALA A 20 -8.24 10.34 47.87
C ALA A 20 -8.67 9.44 46.68
N THR A 21 -8.10 8.26 46.34
CA THR A 21 -6.90 7.45 46.73
C THR A 21 -6.09 7.13 45.43
N GLY A 22 -4.98 6.36 45.36
CA GLY A 22 -4.13 5.70 46.37
C GLY A 22 -4.09 4.15 46.29
N PHE A 23 -3.27 3.55 45.41
CA PHE A 23 -3.00 2.09 45.34
C PHE A 23 -1.54 1.79 44.91
N GLY A 24 -0.99 0.66 45.38
CA GLY A 24 0.39 0.19 45.14
C GLY A 24 0.51 -0.90 44.06
N PRO A 25 1.70 -1.52 43.90
CA PRO A 25 2.05 -2.35 42.75
C PRO A 25 1.66 -3.84 42.90
N GLU A 26 1.44 -4.52 41.78
CA GLU A 26 1.34 -5.98 41.68
C GLU A 26 2.49 -6.55 40.82
N ALA A 27 2.78 -7.84 41.04
CA ALA A 27 4.03 -8.49 40.65
C ALA A 27 3.87 -9.56 39.54
N GLU A 28 5.01 -10.15 39.20
CA GLU A 28 5.31 -11.10 38.11
C GLU A 28 4.51 -12.42 38.13
N ALA A 29 4.27 -12.98 36.93
CA ALA A 29 4.17 -14.42 36.57
C ALA A 29 3.47 -14.55 35.20
N GLU A 30 3.73 -15.52 34.31
CA GLU A 30 4.87 -16.43 34.09
C GLU A 30 4.79 -16.87 32.60
N ALA A 31 5.86 -17.42 32.02
CA ALA A 31 5.84 -17.92 30.64
C ALA A 31 5.60 -19.44 30.60
N ASP A 32 4.57 -19.91 29.87
CA ASP A 32 4.40 -21.33 29.54
C ASP A 32 4.78 -21.58 28.07
N SER A 33 5.67 -22.55 27.87
CA SER A 33 6.27 -22.91 26.58
C SER A 33 5.77 -24.30 26.20
N ARG A 34 5.24 -24.51 24.99
CA ARG A 34 4.90 -25.86 24.51
C ARG A 34 5.61 -26.24 23.22
N GLU A 35 6.26 -27.39 23.33
CA GLU A 35 7.14 -28.00 22.34
C GLU A 35 6.37 -28.74 21.24
N THR A 36 7.06 -28.95 20.11
CA THR A 36 6.73 -29.97 19.11
C THR A 36 6.95 -31.39 19.64
N PRO A 37 6.24 -32.39 19.10
CA PRO A 37 6.85 -33.70 18.88
C PRO A 37 6.72 -34.19 17.42
N ALA A 38 7.62 -35.09 17.04
CA ALA A 38 7.65 -35.71 15.71
C ALA A 38 7.66 -37.25 15.80
N GLY A 39 7.07 -37.92 14.82
CA GLY A 39 7.60 -39.17 14.28
C GLY A 39 6.84 -40.50 14.54
N SER A 40 7.06 -41.43 13.59
CA SER A 40 6.60 -42.83 13.50
C SER A 40 5.14 -43.08 13.08
N GLY A 41 4.82 -44.04 12.20
CA GLY A 41 5.67 -44.86 11.30
C GLY A 41 4.90 -46.02 10.61
N GLU A 42 5.48 -46.57 9.52
CA GLU A 42 5.16 -47.90 8.93
C GLU A 42 3.81 -48.06 8.18
N ARG A 43 3.59 -49.01 7.24
CA ARG A 43 4.41 -49.95 6.43
C ARG A 43 3.56 -50.41 5.21
N GLY A 44 4.17 -50.86 4.10
CA GLY A 44 3.43 -51.61 3.06
C GLY A 44 4.15 -51.77 1.72
N ALA A 45 4.56 -52.99 1.36
CA ALA A 45 5.23 -53.31 0.10
C ALA A 45 4.59 -54.53 -0.57
N SER A 46 4.63 -54.62 -1.91
CA SER A 46 4.23 -55.82 -2.65
C SER A 46 5.10 -56.09 -3.90
N THR A 47 5.63 -57.30 -3.94
CA THR A 47 6.34 -58.06 -5.00
C THR A 47 5.50 -58.28 -6.29
N ARG A 48 5.94 -58.77 -7.49
CA ARG A 48 7.12 -59.51 -8.07
C ARG A 48 6.94 -59.54 -9.64
N PRO A 49 7.52 -60.44 -10.49
CA PRO A 49 8.92 -60.88 -10.84
C PRO A 49 9.28 -60.53 -12.34
N GLY A 50 10.29 -61.04 -13.08
CA GLY A 50 11.57 -61.73 -12.77
C GLY A 50 12.06 -62.86 -13.75
N GLY A 51 12.87 -62.56 -14.79
CA GLY A 51 13.66 -63.53 -15.64
C GLY A 51 13.26 -63.66 -17.13
N ARG A 52 14.05 -64.19 -18.10
CA ARG A 52 15.45 -64.72 -18.18
C ARG A 52 15.94 -64.79 -19.67
N GLU A 53 17.27 -64.76 -19.85
CA GLU A 53 18.14 -65.42 -20.87
C GLU A 53 17.84 -65.44 -22.39
N ALA A 54 18.86 -65.09 -23.19
CA ALA A 54 19.51 -66.01 -24.16
C ALA A 54 20.86 -65.44 -24.68
N ALA A 55 21.86 -66.31 -24.91
CA ALA A 55 23.13 -65.96 -25.56
C ALA A 55 23.61 -67.12 -26.44
N VAL A 56 24.08 -66.83 -27.66
CA VAL A 56 24.67 -67.81 -28.60
C VAL A 56 25.80 -67.15 -29.42
N SER A 57 26.89 -67.90 -29.58
CA SER A 57 27.95 -67.86 -30.60
C SER A 57 27.66 -67.12 -31.92
N GLY A 58 28.62 -66.52 -32.62
CA GLY A 58 30.09 -66.54 -32.46
C GLY A 58 30.76 -67.35 -33.58
N ASP A 59 31.51 -66.68 -34.46
CA ASP A 59 32.50 -67.29 -35.38
C ASP A 59 33.55 -66.27 -35.84
N ARG A 60 34.63 -66.75 -36.47
CA ARG A 60 35.94 -66.09 -36.64
C ARG A 60 36.14 -65.60 -38.08
N GLU A 61 37.05 -64.65 -38.32
CA GLU A 61 38.30 -64.95 -39.06
C GLU A 61 39.40 -63.86 -38.97
N PHE A 62 40.61 -64.28 -39.36
CA PHE A 62 41.91 -63.58 -39.40
C PHE A 62 41.96 -62.67 -40.67
N ASP A 63 42.76 -61.62 -40.83
CA ASP A 63 44.23 -61.53 -40.86
C ASP A 63 44.63 -60.05 -41.17
N GLY A 64 45.92 -59.70 -41.10
CA GLY A 64 46.51 -58.88 -42.17
C GLY A 64 47.06 -57.48 -41.84
N SER A 65 48.35 -57.47 -41.48
CA SER A 65 49.36 -56.43 -41.81
C SER A 65 49.43 -55.10 -41.04
N GLU A 66 50.67 -54.81 -40.63
CA GLU A 66 51.20 -53.61 -39.99
C GLU A 66 51.19 -52.40 -40.94
N ARG A 67 51.10 -51.17 -40.39
CA ARG A 67 51.96 -50.02 -40.81
C ARG A 67 52.23 -49.06 -39.64
N GLU A 68 53.48 -48.63 -39.56
CA GLU A 68 54.03 -47.71 -38.56
C GLU A 68 53.77 -46.22 -38.90
N THR A 69 54.26 -45.36 -37.98
CA THR A 69 54.72 -43.96 -38.15
C THR A 69 53.71 -42.81 -38.08
N GLY A 70 54.22 -41.67 -37.59
CA GLY A 70 53.73 -40.35 -38.00
C GLY A 70 52.96 -39.54 -36.96
N ALA A 71 53.65 -39.04 -35.93
CA ALA A 71 53.12 -37.91 -35.16
C ALA A 71 53.07 -36.62 -36.00
N GLY A 72 52.13 -35.73 -35.69
CA GLY A 72 52.35 -34.30 -35.88
C GLY A 72 51.24 -33.48 -36.55
N VAL A 73 51.04 -32.27 -36.00
CA VAL A 73 50.64 -31.06 -36.76
C VAL A 73 49.19 -31.06 -37.27
N GLY A 74 48.84 -31.82 -38.30
CA GLY A 74 47.62 -31.62 -39.10
C GLY A 74 46.29 -31.64 -38.30
N GLY A 75 46.15 -32.57 -37.35
CA GLY A 75 44.94 -32.70 -36.53
C GLY A 75 44.75 -31.57 -35.52
N GLN A 76 45.84 -31.02 -34.98
CA GLN A 76 45.80 -29.90 -34.02
C GLN A 76 45.43 -28.59 -34.71
N PHE A 77 46.03 -28.28 -35.87
CA PHE A 77 45.66 -27.09 -36.65
C PHE A 77 44.20 -27.14 -37.12
N ARG A 78 43.68 -28.32 -37.46
CA ARG A 78 42.27 -28.49 -37.86
C ARG A 78 41.32 -28.29 -36.66
N ARG A 79 41.61 -28.87 -35.49
CA ARG A 79 40.84 -28.61 -34.25
C ARG A 79 40.91 -27.15 -33.80
N GLN A 80 42.08 -26.50 -33.87
CA GLN A 80 42.23 -25.08 -33.54
C GLN A 80 41.42 -24.18 -34.48
N ARG A 81 41.42 -24.46 -35.80
CA ARG A 81 40.58 -23.72 -36.76
C ARG A 81 39.09 -23.89 -36.46
N THR A 82 38.63 -25.11 -36.14
CA THR A 82 37.22 -25.34 -35.74
C THR A 82 36.88 -24.62 -34.43
N ALA A 83 37.78 -24.64 -33.43
CA ALA A 83 37.57 -23.93 -32.17
C ALA A 83 37.49 -22.40 -32.35
N LEU A 84 38.38 -21.81 -33.17
CA LEU A 84 38.36 -20.38 -33.49
C LEU A 84 37.10 -19.97 -34.27
N LEU A 85 36.61 -20.82 -35.18
CA LEU A 85 35.35 -20.59 -35.90
C LEU A 85 34.15 -20.63 -34.95
N ILE A 86 34.10 -21.60 -34.02
CA ILE A 86 33.05 -21.68 -33.00
C ILE A 86 33.10 -20.44 -32.09
N LEU A 87 34.29 -20.02 -31.65
CA LEU A 87 34.45 -18.82 -30.81
C LEU A 87 34.02 -17.55 -31.55
N GLY A 88 34.32 -17.44 -32.84
CA GLY A 88 33.87 -16.34 -33.71
C GLY A 88 32.37 -16.31 -33.91
N ILE A 89 31.72 -17.47 -34.08
CA ILE A 89 30.26 -17.59 -34.17
C ILE A 89 29.60 -17.21 -32.84
N ILE A 90 30.12 -17.71 -31.71
CA ILE A 90 29.63 -17.32 -30.37
C ILE A 90 29.79 -15.82 -30.15
N GLY A 91 30.94 -15.24 -30.52
CA GLY A 91 31.17 -13.80 -30.47
C GLY A 91 30.16 -13.01 -31.31
N ALA A 92 29.91 -13.44 -32.55
CA ALA A 92 28.92 -12.81 -33.43
C ALA A 92 27.48 -12.94 -32.90
N ILE A 93 27.11 -14.07 -32.30
CA ILE A 93 25.80 -14.26 -31.66
C ILE A 93 25.67 -13.37 -30.41
N LEU A 94 26.70 -13.28 -29.57
CA LEU A 94 26.68 -12.42 -28.38
C LEU A 94 26.64 -10.93 -28.75
N ILE A 95 27.37 -10.51 -29.79
CA ILE A 95 27.31 -9.15 -30.32
C ILE A 95 25.94 -8.87 -30.95
N GLY A 96 25.40 -9.79 -31.76
CA GLY A 96 24.05 -9.66 -32.34
C GLY A 96 22.95 -9.63 -31.28
N PHE A 97 23.09 -10.40 -30.20
CA PHE A 97 22.21 -10.36 -29.04
C PHE A 97 22.34 -9.03 -28.28
N ALA A 98 23.56 -8.57 -28.00
CA ALA A 98 23.81 -7.30 -27.33
C ALA A 98 23.26 -6.12 -28.13
N ILE A 99 23.49 -6.06 -29.46
CA ILE A 99 22.92 -5.06 -30.36
C ILE A 99 21.39 -5.20 -30.40
N GLY A 100 20.86 -6.42 -30.48
CA GLY A 100 19.42 -6.67 -30.47
C GLY A 100 18.74 -6.23 -29.18
N VAL A 101 19.40 -6.38 -28.02
CA VAL A 101 18.96 -5.86 -26.73
C VAL A 101 19.06 -4.33 -26.70
N LEU A 102 20.18 -3.74 -27.12
CA LEU A 102 20.38 -2.29 -27.13
C LEU A 102 19.39 -1.57 -28.06
N ALA A 103 19.08 -2.16 -29.22
CA ALA A 103 18.09 -1.65 -30.17
C ALA A 103 16.63 -1.80 -29.68
N ARG A 104 16.39 -2.58 -28.62
CA ARG A 104 15.08 -2.67 -27.94
C ARG A 104 14.94 -1.65 -26.79
N ILE A 105 16.03 -1.03 -26.36
CA ILE A 105 15.97 0.06 -25.38
C ILE A 105 15.44 1.30 -26.11
N PRO A 106 14.29 1.88 -25.71
CA PRO A 106 13.81 3.12 -26.30
C PRO A 106 14.82 4.24 -25.96
N LEU A 107 15.52 4.72 -26.98
CA LEU A 107 16.45 5.86 -26.89
C LEU A 107 15.72 7.22 -26.87
N ASN A 108 14.41 7.18 -27.13
CA ASN A 108 13.49 8.30 -26.99
C ASN A 108 12.77 8.11 -25.65
N GLY A 109 12.51 9.21 -24.93
CA GLY A 109 11.99 9.19 -23.56
C GLY A 109 10.69 8.40 -23.38
N SER A 110 10.37 8.13 -22.11
CA SER A 110 9.11 7.52 -21.69
C SER A 110 7.91 8.11 -22.43
N THR A 111 7.01 7.27 -22.94
CA THR A 111 5.75 7.67 -23.58
C THR A 111 4.72 8.25 -22.59
N GLU A 112 5.12 8.44 -21.33
CA GLU A 112 4.34 9.06 -20.28
C GLU A 112 4.55 10.58 -20.36
N PRO A 113 3.50 11.41 -20.22
CA PRO A 113 3.66 12.86 -20.06
C PRO A 113 4.52 13.21 -18.84
N ASP A 114 5.14 14.39 -18.88
CA ASP A 114 5.65 15.04 -17.66
C ASP A 114 4.48 15.33 -16.70
N PRO A 115 4.70 15.36 -15.37
CA PRO A 115 3.64 15.57 -14.39
C PRO A 115 2.97 16.95 -14.54
N GLY A 116 1.64 16.95 -14.55
CA GLY A 116 0.86 18.18 -14.58
C GLY A 116 0.57 18.76 -13.18
N PRO A 117 -0.11 19.93 -13.11
CA PRO A 117 -0.56 20.51 -11.84
C PRO A 117 -1.45 19.57 -11.01
N VAL A 118 -2.21 18.69 -11.68
CA VAL A 118 -3.06 17.69 -11.03
C VAL A 118 -2.22 16.60 -10.37
N ASP A 119 -1.20 16.06 -11.04
CA ASP A 119 -0.30 15.04 -10.49
C ASP A 119 0.43 15.53 -9.24
N VAL A 120 0.96 16.76 -9.30
CA VAL A 120 1.69 17.39 -8.20
C VAL A 120 0.75 17.74 -7.05
N GLY A 121 -0.34 18.46 -7.33
CA GLY A 121 -1.28 18.92 -6.32
C GLY A 121 -2.02 17.78 -5.62
N PHE A 122 -2.48 16.77 -6.36
CA PHE A 122 -3.05 15.56 -5.76
C PHE A 122 -2.04 14.84 -4.87
N SER A 123 -0.80 14.68 -5.33
CA SER A 123 0.24 13.98 -4.56
C SER A 123 0.58 14.71 -3.24
N GLN A 124 0.60 16.05 -3.25
CA GLN A 124 0.81 16.86 -2.05
C GLN A 124 -0.37 16.76 -1.08
N ASP A 125 -1.58 17.04 -1.58
CA ASP A 125 -2.78 17.14 -0.77
C ASP A 125 -3.24 15.80 -0.23
N MET A 126 -3.27 14.76 -1.08
CA MET A 126 -3.66 13.41 -0.65
C MET A 126 -2.64 12.80 0.30
N SER A 127 -1.34 13.16 0.20
CA SER A 127 -0.35 12.79 1.24
C SER A 127 -0.69 13.41 2.60
N ALA A 128 -1.09 14.68 2.64
CA ALA A 128 -1.49 15.36 3.87
C ALA A 128 -2.83 14.84 4.41
N HIS A 129 -3.77 14.51 3.53
CA HIS A 129 -5.07 13.92 3.86
C HIS A 129 -4.89 12.53 4.51
N HIS A 130 -4.10 11.66 3.87
CA HIS A 130 -3.78 10.32 4.36
C HIS A 130 -2.97 10.31 5.66
N ALA A 131 -2.09 11.31 5.88
CA ALA A 131 -1.33 11.41 7.13
C ALA A 131 -2.25 11.51 8.36
N GLN A 132 -3.43 12.13 8.23
CA GLN A 132 -4.41 12.19 9.30
C GLN A 132 -5.10 10.84 9.55
N ALA A 133 -5.42 10.07 8.50
CA ALA A 133 -5.96 8.72 8.67
C ALA A 133 -4.97 7.79 9.36
N VAL A 134 -3.69 7.85 8.98
CA VAL A 134 -2.58 7.14 9.65
C VAL A 134 -2.50 7.52 11.13
N GLU A 135 -2.63 8.81 11.49
CA GLU A 135 -2.70 9.25 12.89
C GLU A 135 -3.90 8.63 13.62
N MET A 136 -5.11 8.75 13.07
CA MET A 136 -6.34 8.23 13.70
C MET A 136 -6.27 6.71 13.91
N ALA A 137 -5.74 5.97 12.92
CA ALA A 137 -5.53 4.53 13.02
C ALA A 137 -4.46 4.17 14.07
N GLY A 138 -3.36 4.92 14.16
CA GLY A 138 -2.32 4.73 15.17
C GLY A 138 -2.85 4.85 16.60
N VAL A 139 -3.75 5.82 16.87
CA VAL A 139 -4.44 5.95 18.16
C VAL A 139 -5.26 4.69 18.48
N LEU A 140 -5.99 4.16 17.49
CA LEU A 140 -6.83 3.00 17.68
C LEU A 140 -6.03 1.71 17.95
N LEU A 141 -4.95 1.48 17.20
CA LEU A 141 -4.09 0.29 17.35
C LEU A 141 -3.44 0.17 18.75
N VAL A 142 -3.23 1.30 19.44
CA VAL A 142 -2.73 1.29 20.82
C VAL A 142 -3.85 1.10 21.86
N ARG A 143 -5.02 1.69 21.64
CA ARG A 143 -6.04 1.89 22.71
C ARG A 143 -7.31 1.06 22.60
N SER A 144 -7.64 0.53 21.41
CA SER A 144 -8.86 -0.26 21.21
C SER A 144 -8.72 -1.70 21.72
N THR A 145 -9.81 -2.25 22.23
CA THR A 145 -9.96 -3.68 22.55
C THR A 145 -10.79 -4.46 21.52
N ASP A 146 -11.31 -3.78 20.48
CA ASP A 146 -12.17 -4.38 19.45
C ASP A 146 -11.34 -4.99 18.32
N THR A 147 -11.33 -6.32 18.19
CA THR A 147 -10.48 -7.00 17.19
C THR A 147 -10.87 -6.75 15.74
N GLU A 148 -12.10 -6.33 15.45
CA GLU A 148 -12.53 -6.03 14.08
C GLU A 148 -12.10 -4.62 13.67
N VAL A 149 -12.37 -3.64 14.52
CA VAL A 149 -12.01 -2.23 14.26
C VAL A 149 -10.48 -2.07 14.27
N ARG A 150 -9.76 -2.82 15.11
CA ARG A 150 -8.28 -2.89 15.08
C ARG A 150 -7.72 -3.45 13.77
N ARG A 151 -8.36 -4.45 13.16
CA ARG A 151 -7.92 -4.99 11.85
C ARG A 151 -8.11 -3.94 10.76
N LEU A 152 -9.31 -3.35 10.68
CA LEU A 152 -9.59 -2.26 9.75
C LEU A 152 -8.60 -1.09 9.89
N ALA A 153 -8.29 -0.65 11.12
CA ALA A 153 -7.30 0.41 11.33
C ALA A 153 -5.88 0.00 10.91
N TYR A 154 -5.48 -1.26 11.07
CA TYR A 154 -4.19 -1.75 10.57
C TYR A 154 -4.13 -1.75 9.04
N ASP A 155 -5.19 -2.21 8.39
CA ASP A 155 -5.30 -2.27 6.93
C ASP A 155 -5.29 -0.86 6.31
N ILE A 156 -6.05 0.08 6.89
CA ILE A 156 -6.05 1.51 6.50
C ILE A 156 -4.65 2.12 6.72
N LEU A 157 -4.05 1.93 7.90
CA LEU A 157 -2.74 2.51 8.22
C LEU A 157 -1.68 2.03 7.23
N THR A 158 -1.59 0.72 7.01
CA THR A 158 -0.55 0.14 6.13
C THR A 158 -0.76 0.52 4.68
N THR A 159 -2.01 0.53 4.21
CA THR A 159 -2.36 0.95 2.83
C THR A 159 -2.05 2.42 2.61
N GLN A 160 -2.59 3.32 3.45
CA GLN A 160 -2.41 4.76 3.27
C GLN A 160 -0.95 5.19 3.50
N GLN A 161 -0.21 4.56 4.43
CA GLN A 161 1.21 4.84 4.62
C GLN A 161 2.06 4.47 3.40
N SER A 162 1.73 3.36 2.71
CA SER A 162 2.37 2.96 1.45
C SER A 162 2.05 3.94 0.31
N GLN A 163 0.80 4.42 0.26
CA GLN A 163 0.35 5.39 -0.73
C GLN A 163 1.02 6.77 -0.54
N ILE A 164 1.16 7.26 0.70
CA ILE A 164 1.97 8.45 1.03
C ILE A 164 3.40 8.28 0.50
N GLY A 165 4.03 7.12 0.75
CA GLY A 165 5.39 6.85 0.28
C GLY A 165 5.54 6.90 -1.24
N ARG A 166 4.54 6.44 -2.00
CA ARG A 166 4.50 6.56 -3.47
C ARG A 166 4.41 8.01 -3.92
N MET A 167 3.45 8.77 -3.38
CA MET A 167 3.21 10.17 -3.75
C MET A 167 4.41 11.06 -3.41
N GLN A 168 5.00 10.90 -2.21
CA GLN A 168 6.22 11.62 -1.81
C GLN A 168 7.44 11.22 -2.66
N GLY A 169 7.56 9.95 -3.05
CA GLY A 169 8.60 9.47 -3.95
C GLY A 169 8.49 10.08 -5.36
N TRP A 170 7.26 10.28 -5.86
CA TRP A 170 7.02 10.97 -7.13
C TRP A 170 7.35 12.46 -7.05
N LEU A 171 6.88 13.17 -6.01
CA LEU A 171 7.23 14.59 -5.82
C LEU A 171 8.76 14.79 -5.77
N GLN A 172 9.49 13.92 -5.06
CA GLN A 172 10.96 13.93 -5.06
C GLN A 172 11.57 13.66 -6.45
N LEU A 173 11.02 12.72 -7.22
CA LEU A 173 11.49 12.40 -8.58
C LEU A 173 11.26 13.57 -9.55
N TRP A 174 10.16 14.29 -9.38
CA TRP A 174 9.78 15.45 -10.19
C TRP A 174 10.47 16.75 -9.76
N GLY A 175 11.12 16.77 -8.59
CA GLY A 175 11.77 17.96 -8.03
C GLY A 175 10.80 18.93 -7.33
N GLU A 176 9.58 18.47 -7.05
CA GLU A 176 8.50 19.26 -6.45
C GLU A 176 8.51 19.20 -4.91
N PRO A 177 8.00 20.24 -4.21
CA PRO A 177 7.94 20.22 -2.76
C PRO A 177 6.91 19.21 -2.26
N ALA A 178 7.16 18.63 -1.08
CA ALA A 178 6.31 17.61 -0.47
C ALA A 178 4.93 18.14 -0.01
N GLN A 179 4.73 19.47 0.03
CA GLN A 179 3.49 20.14 0.44
C GLN A 179 3.28 21.42 -0.37
N SER A 180 2.01 21.74 -0.66
CA SER A 180 1.59 23.04 -1.18
C SER A 180 1.77 24.15 -0.13
N VAL A 181 2.07 25.37 -0.58
CA VAL A 181 2.14 26.58 0.26
C VAL A 181 0.94 27.52 0.08
N ASP A 182 0.17 27.34 -1.00
CA ASP A 182 -0.93 28.24 -1.40
C ASP A 182 -2.32 27.73 -0.97
N GLY A 183 -2.36 26.82 0.01
CA GLY A 183 -3.56 26.09 0.44
C GLY A 183 -3.75 24.78 -0.32
N PHE A 184 -4.90 24.13 -0.09
CA PHE A 184 -5.23 22.82 -0.66
C PHE A 184 -6.18 22.96 -1.86
N MET A 185 -6.17 21.97 -2.75
CA MET A 185 -7.11 21.75 -3.86
C MET A 185 -7.15 22.83 -4.96
N GLY A 186 -6.17 23.75 -4.99
CA GLY A 186 -6.02 24.74 -6.06
C GLY A 186 -5.82 24.15 -7.47
N TRP A 187 -5.46 22.86 -7.55
CA TRP A 187 -5.29 22.07 -8.78
C TRP A 187 -6.61 21.51 -9.35
N MET A 188 -7.71 21.54 -8.58
CA MET A 188 -9.04 21.12 -9.04
C MET A 188 -9.77 22.29 -9.70
N THR A 189 -9.33 22.65 -10.90
CA THR A 189 -9.76 23.86 -11.63
C THR A 189 -11.02 23.65 -12.47
N GLU A 190 -11.32 22.42 -12.91
CA GLU A 190 -12.50 22.14 -13.74
C GLU A 190 -13.73 21.80 -12.86
N PRO A 191 -14.94 22.29 -13.21
CA PRO A 191 -16.15 21.85 -12.53
C PRO A 191 -16.37 20.35 -12.72
N MET A 192 -16.57 19.60 -11.63
CA MET A 192 -16.95 18.18 -11.65
C MET A 192 -18.35 18.01 -12.29
N GLY A 193 -18.39 17.97 -13.63
CA GLY A 193 -19.61 17.83 -14.42
C GLY A 193 -20.09 16.39 -14.51
N GLY A 194 -20.74 15.89 -13.46
CA GLY A 194 -21.27 14.51 -13.39
C GLY A 194 -22.69 14.46 -12.81
N HIS A 195 -23.55 13.62 -13.39
CA HIS A 195 -24.94 13.46 -12.96
C HIS A 195 -25.06 12.36 -11.90
N ASP A 196 -25.37 12.68 -10.64
CA ASP A 196 -26.03 11.71 -9.75
C ASP A 196 -26.88 12.36 -8.65
N HIS A 197 -27.88 11.62 -8.17
CA HIS A 197 -28.93 12.06 -7.26
C HIS A 197 -28.67 11.61 -5.82
N SER A 198 -27.77 12.28 -5.10
CA SER A 198 -27.79 12.26 -3.63
C SER A 198 -27.39 13.62 -3.05
N GLY A 199 -28.20 14.11 -2.11
CA GLY A 199 -28.20 15.53 -1.75
C GLY A 199 -27.15 15.91 -0.71
N ALA A 200 -26.14 16.65 -1.15
CA ALA A 200 -25.50 17.70 -0.37
C ALA A 200 -25.07 18.83 -1.33
N ASP A 201 -25.40 20.09 -1.02
CA ASP A 201 -24.83 21.25 -1.70
C ASP A 201 -23.34 21.33 -1.35
N MET A 202 -22.51 20.61 -2.10
CA MET A 202 -21.06 20.82 -2.10
C MET A 202 -20.81 22.18 -2.76
N PRO A 203 -20.28 23.18 -2.05
CA PRO A 203 -20.09 24.50 -2.65
C PRO A 203 -19.14 24.39 -3.83
N HIS A 204 -19.45 25.08 -4.93
CA HIS A 204 -18.54 25.23 -6.07
C HIS A 204 -17.30 26.04 -5.63
N HIS A 205 -16.33 25.37 -5.03
CA HIS A 205 -15.06 25.95 -4.61
C HIS A 205 -14.15 26.13 -5.83
N SER A 206 -14.16 27.32 -6.41
CA SER A 206 -13.14 27.75 -7.38
C SER A 206 -11.94 28.34 -6.64
N GLY A 207 -10.86 27.55 -6.53
CA GLY A 207 -9.59 27.95 -5.93
C GLY A 207 -9.30 27.30 -4.57
N PRO A 208 -8.14 27.62 -3.96
CA PRO A 208 -7.64 26.89 -2.80
C PRO A 208 -8.52 27.01 -1.54
N VAL A 209 -8.60 25.91 -0.79
CA VAL A 209 -9.30 25.81 0.50
C VAL A 209 -8.30 25.68 1.66
N SER A 210 -8.71 26.13 2.85
CA SER A 210 -7.89 26.05 4.07
C SER A 210 -7.89 24.67 4.74
N THR A 211 -8.87 23.83 4.43
CA THR A 211 -9.04 22.47 4.96
C THR A 211 -9.67 21.60 3.87
N MET A 212 -9.10 20.40 3.65
CA MET A 212 -9.64 19.45 2.69
C MET A 212 -10.94 18.79 3.19
N PRO A 213 -11.85 18.35 2.28
CA PRO A 213 -13.07 17.64 2.64
C PRO A 213 -12.83 16.42 3.54
N GLY A 214 -13.77 16.18 4.46
CA GLY A 214 -13.79 15.00 5.34
C GLY A 214 -12.85 15.06 6.55
N MET A 215 -11.82 15.91 6.54
CA MET A 215 -10.80 15.98 7.58
C MET A 215 -11.39 16.13 8.99
N ALA A 216 -10.85 15.39 9.95
CA ALA A 216 -11.10 15.56 11.37
C ALA A 216 -10.50 16.87 11.87
N THR A 217 -11.28 17.60 12.67
CA THR A 217 -10.84 18.83 13.33
C THR A 217 -9.84 18.53 14.46
N PRO A 218 -9.02 19.51 14.89
CA PRO A 218 -8.14 19.33 16.05
C PRO A 218 -8.87 18.91 17.33
N ALA A 219 -10.12 19.36 17.50
CA ALA A 219 -10.97 19.00 18.63
C ALA A 219 -11.44 17.53 18.56
N GLU A 220 -11.83 17.04 17.37
CA GLU A 220 -12.19 15.63 17.15
C GLU A 220 -10.98 14.71 17.34
N LEU A 221 -9.80 15.07 16.81
CA LEU A 221 -8.56 14.33 17.05
C LEU A 221 -8.19 14.31 18.54
N ALA A 222 -8.40 15.41 19.27
CA ALA A 222 -8.16 15.46 20.71
C ALA A 222 -9.15 14.56 21.48
N ALA A 223 -10.43 14.53 21.05
CA ALA A 223 -11.44 13.65 21.63
C ALA A 223 -11.14 12.17 21.35
N LEU A 224 -10.71 11.83 20.12
CA LEU A 224 -10.31 10.47 19.73
C LEU A 224 -9.14 9.98 20.59
N ARG A 225 -8.08 10.79 20.74
CA ARG A 225 -6.92 10.48 21.61
C ARG A 225 -7.29 10.30 23.08
N GLN A 226 -8.40 10.87 23.55
CA GLN A 226 -8.89 10.74 24.93
C GLN A 226 -9.88 9.57 25.12
N ALA A 227 -10.56 9.14 24.07
CA ALA A 227 -11.59 8.09 24.14
C ALA A 227 -11.01 6.69 24.50
N THR A 228 -11.86 5.84 25.03
CA THR A 228 -11.60 4.41 25.32
C THR A 228 -12.68 3.56 24.66
N SER A 229 -12.40 2.29 24.36
CA SER A 229 -13.42 1.36 23.87
C SER A 229 -14.61 1.27 24.84
N PRO A 230 -15.86 1.14 24.34
CA PRO A 230 -16.26 1.07 22.93
C PRO A 230 -16.40 2.45 22.23
N LYS A 231 -16.37 3.57 22.98
CA LYS A 231 -16.58 4.92 22.42
C LYS A 231 -15.50 5.32 21.43
N LEU A 232 -14.25 4.93 21.68
CA LEU A 232 -13.12 5.09 20.78
C LEU A 232 -13.40 4.47 19.40
N ASP A 233 -13.94 3.27 19.38
CA ASP A 233 -14.17 2.49 18.16
C ASP A 233 -15.27 3.11 17.30
N THR A 234 -16.39 3.49 17.91
CA THR A 234 -17.46 4.24 17.23
C THR A 234 -16.95 5.57 16.67
N MET A 235 -16.16 6.33 17.45
CA MET A 235 -15.65 7.63 17.03
C MET A 235 -14.64 7.51 15.88
N PHE A 236 -13.77 6.48 15.90
CA PHE A 236 -12.87 6.19 14.80
C PHE A 236 -13.64 5.88 13.51
N LEU A 237 -14.61 4.95 13.57
CA LEU A 237 -15.43 4.58 12.40
C LEU A 237 -16.19 5.79 11.84
N GLN A 238 -16.72 6.64 12.73
CA GLN A 238 -17.42 7.88 12.37
C GLN A 238 -16.52 8.89 11.64
N LEU A 239 -15.33 9.18 12.21
CA LEU A 239 -14.40 10.15 11.63
C LEU A 239 -13.76 9.62 10.34
N MET A 240 -13.39 8.34 10.31
CA MET A 240 -12.75 7.71 9.15
C MET A 240 -13.73 7.55 7.98
N LEU A 241 -15.01 7.25 8.23
CA LEU A 241 -16.03 7.24 7.17
C LEU A 241 -16.19 8.62 6.52
N ARG A 242 -16.29 9.68 7.33
CA ARG A 242 -16.38 11.07 6.82
C ARG A 242 -15.09 11.48 6.09
N HIS A 243 -13.93 11.04 6.58
CA HIS A 243 -12.62 11.29 5.98
C HIS A 243 -12.53 10.67 4.58
N HIS A 244 -12.84 9.38 4.43
CA HIS A 244 -12.92 8.68 3.14
C HIS A 244 -13.91 9.34 2.18
N GLN A 245 -15.12 9.64 2.64
CA GLN A 245 -16.15 10.31 1.82
C GLN A 245 -15.67 11.66 1.27
N GLY A 246 -14.94 12.44 2.07
CA GLY A 246 -14.29 13.66 1.60
C GLY A 246 -13.19 13.41 0.56
N GLY A 247 -12.31 12.44 0.84
CA GLY A 247 -11.19 12.06 -0.03
C GLY A 247 -11.63 11.59 -1.43
N LEU A 248 -12.76 10.86 -1.54
CA LEU A 248 -13.28 10.36 -2.82
C LEU A 248 -13.41 11.44 -3.90
N SER A 249 -13.83 12.66 -3.54
CA SER A 249 -13.95 13.78 -4.49
C SER A 249 -12.61 14.18 -5.13
N MET A 250 -11.53 14.19 -4.36
CA MET A 250 -10.17 14.48 -4.82
C MET A 250 -9.63 13.33 -5.68
N ILE A 251 -9.91 12.09 -5.24
CA ILE A 251 -9.47 10.86 -5.89
C ILE A 251 -10.12 10.71 -7.26
N ASP A 252 -11.45 10.85 -7.34
CA ASP A 252 -12.18 10.74 -8.61
C ASP A 252 -11.78 11.84 -9.60
N TYR A 253 -11.44 13.06 -9.13
CA TYR A 253 -10.87 14.10 -9.99
C TYR A 253 -9.49 13.69 -10.53
N ALA A 254 -8.57 13.24 -9.66
CA ALA A 254 -7.22 12.87 -10.07
C ALA A 254 -7.19 11.64 -11.02
N ALA A 255 -8.09 10.67 -10.81
CA ALA A 255 -8.27 9.54 -11.72
C ALA A 255 -8.64 9.98 -13.15
N GLN A 256 -9.38 11.08 -13.29
CA GLN A 256 -9.85 11.60 -14.58
C GLN A 256 -8.89 12.62 -15.22
N HIS A 257 -8.20 13.45 -14.41
CA HIS A 257 -7.49 14.65 -14.90
C HIS A 257 -5.97 14.67 -14.63
N ALA A 258 -5.39 13.68 -13.94
CA ALA A 258 -3.94 13.59 -13.81
C ALA A 258 -3.31 13.23 -15.17
N ASP A 259 -2.15 13.82 -15.50
CA ASP A 259 -1.47 13.60 -16.77
C ASP A 259 -0.69 12.27 -16.78
N THR A 260 -0.16 11.85 -15.63
CA THR A 260 0.56 10.57 -15.51
C THR A 260 -0.36 9.39 -15.21
N THR A 261 -0.14 8.28 -15.91
CA THR A 261 -0.78 6.98 -15.68
C THR A 261 -0.50 6.48 -14.26
N ALA A 262 0.69 6.79 -13.72
CA ALA A 262 1.07 6.42 -12.35
C ALA A 262 0.12 7.00 -11.31
N VAL A 263 -0.25 8.29 -11.42
CA VAL A 263 -1.21 8.94 -10.53
C VAL A 263 -2.63 8.45 -10.80
N ARG A 264 -3.08 8.41 -12.08
CA ARG A 264 -4.43 7.91 -12.42
C ARG A 264 -4.71 6.53 -11.85
N THR A 265 -3.82 5.55 -12.09
CA THR A 265 -3.97 4.18 -11.57
C THR A 265 -3.90 4.09 -10.05
N LEU A 266 -3.13 4.97 -9.38
CA LEU A 266 -3.16 5.06 -7.92
C LEU A 266 -4.52 5.57 -7.42
N ALA A 267 -5.04 6.64 -8.02
CA ALA A 267 -6.33 7.21 -7.68
C ALA A 267 -7.48 6.21 -7.91
N GLU A 268 -7.54 5.54 -9.05
CA GLU A 268 -8.52 4.46 -9.32
C GLU A 268 -8.48 3.35 -8.25
N THR A 269 -7.27 2.94 -7.83
CA THR A 269 -7.07 1.95 -6.78
C THR A 269 -7.57 2.47 -5.42
N MET A 270 -7.21 3.71 -5.06
CA MET A 270 -7.69 4.37 -3.83
C MET A 270 -9.22 4.46 -3.81
N ALA A 271 -9.85 4.82 -4.93
CA ALA A 271 -11.30 4.97 -5.03
C ALA A 271 -12.02 3.63 -4.79
N THR A 272 -11.44 2.53 -5.31
CA THR A 272 -11.96 1.18 -5.08
C THR A 272 -11.82 0.76 -3.62
N THR A 273 -10.64 0.95 -3.02
CA THR A 273 -10.37 0.64 -1.61
C THR A 273 -11.26 1.46 -0.67
N GLN A 274 -11.29 2.79 -0.82
CA GLN A 274 -12.02 3.66 0.11
C GLN A 274 -13.54 3.47 0.05
N ARG A 275 -14.12 3.11 -1.11
CA ARG A 275 -15.54 2.74 -1.18
C ARG A 275 -15.83 1.47 -0.38
N GLY A 276 -15.03 0.41 -0.57
CA GLY A 276 -15.18 -0.84 0.19
C GLY A 276 -14.96 -0.67 1.71
N GLU A 277 -13.99 0.15 2.10
CA GLU A 277 -13.77 0.51 3.51
C GLU A 277 -14.94 1.35 4.08
N SER A 278 -15.54 2.24 3.29
CA SER A 278 -16.72 3.04 3.70
C SER A 278 -17.96 2.17 3.93
N ASP A 279 -18.21 1.19 3.06
CA ASP A 279 -19.31 0.21 3.22
C ASP A 279 -19.11 -0.65 4.48
N LEU A 280 -17.87 -1.09 4.72
CA LEU A 280 -17.51 -1.84 5.91
C LEU A 280 -17.67 -1.00 7.20
N MET A 281 -17.21 0.25 7.21
CA MET A 281 -17.40 1.17 8.33
C MET A 281 -18.88 1.44 8.61
N THR A 282 -19.69 1.63 7.57
CA THR A 282 -21.14 1.80 7.68
C THR A 282 -21.82 0.56 8.30
N THR A 283 -21.38 -0.63 7.90
CA THR A 283 -21.84 -1.90 8.48
C THR A 283 -21.43 -2.02 9.95
N MET A 284 -20.17 -1.70 10.28
CA MET A 284 -19.64 -1.72 11.65
C MET A 284 -20.33 -0.71 12.58
N LEU A 285 -20.68 0.48 12.09
CA LEU A 285 -21.46 1.48 12.82
C LEU A 285 -22.89 0.99 13.08
N THR A 286 -23.54 0.45 12.06
CA THR A 286 -24.91 -0.11 12.15
C THR A 286 -24.98 -1.24 13.20
N ALA A 287 -24.01 -2.16 13.17
CA ALA A 287 -23.90 -3.24 14.16
C ALA A 287 -23.67 -2.75 15.60
N ARG A 288 -23.14 -1.53 15.77
CA ARG A 288 -22.90 -0.85 17.07
C ARG A 288 -24.05 0.09 17.47
N GLY A 289 -25.14 0.14 16.70
CA GLY A 289 -26.27 1.05 16.93
C GLY A 289 -25.92 2.53 16.77
N ALA A 290 -24.85 2.83 16.02
CA ALA A 290 -24.36 4.18 15.77
C ALA A 290 -24.65 4.62 14.33
N ALA A 291 -24.85 5.92 14.14
CA ALA A 291 -24.99 6.54 12.83
C ALA A 291 -23.64 7.12 12.36
N PRO A 292 -23.42 7.28 11.03
CA PRO A 292 -22.40 8.15 10.47
C PRO A 292 -22.46 9.58 11.04
N LEU A 293 -21.36 10.32 10.89
CA LEU A 293 -21.41 11.78 11.05
C LEU A 293 -22.09 12.41 9.81
N PRO A 294 -22.72 13.60 9.97
CA PRO A 294 -23.13 14.41 8.84
C PRO A 294 -21.92 15.02 8.10
#